data_AF-A0A966WLZ9-F1
#
_entry.id   AF-A0A966WLZ9-F1
#
_cell.length_a   1.000
_cell.length_b   1.000
_cell.length_c   1.000
_cell.angle_alpha   90.00
_cell.angle_beta   90.00
_cell.angle_gamma   90.00
#
_symmetry.space_group_name_H-M   'P 1'
#
loop_
_entity.id
_entity.type
_entity.pdbx_description
1 polymer ?
#
loop_
_entity_poly.entity_id
_entity_poly.type
_entity_poly.pdbx_seq_one_letter_code
_entity_poly.pdbx_strand_id
1 'polypeptide(L)'
;WLSMALASDDALGICAATRMVLPSSQLWQMYRTVLGADRLPMHMPLDKAPLAWRILRKLPAWLEDPRYSALAHYMGEDRNGIRAYHLAQQLADVLDGYQNYRSDWLRHWSEGIDTWAHGPLPPKHAWQAAMWRDLLQDVRQHAPWSGQFESRSDVHQAFLHRLQQQPPGSITGLPPRLMVFGVTALPMQTMQALVALGRHLPVLMFVHNPSQEHWGHLTEDLSQSGHPLLAAWGKQGRDYLHAIDLFESADENAPVYLRTSVFIDPRKEWQDEGRTPGVLQQLQSDILQLNPPPETPVPLGDDDYSLVFVQAHSAQREVEVLHDRILGWLNADASLQPSDIMVMVPDMAQFAPHIHAVFGRHANGSSPELDIPYSVTDSTPRAHPLVQAVDTLLQLPQLRWCLRDWLGLFQVKAVRDRYALSEADVEQLHDWLSEAGVRWGLDAAHRQPWGIDSQWPDADQNTWGFGLRRLLLGYALGPQSDMGPWFQTAGHAAIDGLD
;
A
#
# COMPACT_ATOMS: atom_id res chain seq x y z
N TRP A 1 1.99 0.01 17.90
CA TRP A 1 1.68 0.94 19.01
C TRP A 1 0.72 0.33 20.03
N LEU A 2 -0.58 0.15 19.74
CA LEU A 2 -1.59 -0.23 20.75
C LEU A 2 -1.23 -1.48 21.57
N SER A 3 -0.68 -2.53 20.94
CA SER A 3 -0.26 -3.73 21.67
C SER A 3 0.82 -3.45 22.70
N MET A 4 1.79 -2.60 22.36
CA MET A 4 2.87 -2.21 23.28
C MET A 4 2.35 -1.29 24.38
N ALA A 5 1.50 -0.32 24.03
CA ALA A 5 0.89 0.60 25.00
C ALA A 5 0.01 -0.13 26.02
N LEU A 6 -0.68 -1.21 25.63
CA LEU A 6 -1.43 -2.05 26.58
C LEU A 6 -0.54 -2.97 27.40
N ALA A 7 0.60 -3.41 26.83
CA ALA A 7 1.53 -4.30 27.50
C ALA A 7 2.48 -3.59 28.48
N SER A 8 2.54 -2.26 28.47
CA SER A 8 3.37 -1.52 29.42
C SER A 8 2.92 -1.74 30.86
N ASP A 9 3.87 -1.63 31.78
CA ASP A 9 3.63 -1.82 33.22
C ASP A 9 2.67 -0.77 33.80
N ASP A 10 2.67 0.44 33.23
CA ASP A 10 1.75 1.53 33.59
C ASP A 10 0.31 1.31 33.09
N ALA A 11 0.08 0.29 32.26
CA ALA A 11 -1.22 -0.05 31.70
C ALA A 11 -1.74 -1.40 32.23
N LEU A 12 -1.67 -2.47 31.42
CA LEU A 12 -2.16 -3.81 31.80
C LEU A 12 -1.02 -4.79 32.13
N GLY A 13 0.25 -4.42 31.89
CA GLY A 13 1.43 -5.28 32.09
C GLY A 13 1.54 -6.46 31.11
N ILE A 14 0.51 -6.75 30.31
CA ILE A 14 0.52 -7.78 29.27
C ILE A 14 -0.57 -7.51 28.22
N CYS A 15 -0.22 -7.70 26.95
CA CYS A 15 -1.18 -7.69 25.84
C CYS A 15 -1.15 -9.05 25.12
N ALA A 16 -2.15 -9.88 25.38
CA ALA A 16 -2.28 -11.22 24.80
C ALA A 16 -3.72 -11.48 24.34
N ALA A 17 -3.89 -12.37 23.37
CA ALA A 17 -5.19 -12.74 22.79
C ALA A 17 -6.00 -11.58 22.18
N THR A 18 -5.36 -10.45 21.87
CA THR A 18 -5.98 -9.30 21.19
C THR A 18 -6.00 -9.53 19.68
N ARG A 19 -7.18 -9.42 19.07
CA ARG A 19 -7.35 -9.49 17.61
C ARG A 19 -7.48 -8.08 17.04
N MET A 20 -6.48 -7.64 16.29
CA MET A 20 -6.51 -6.38 15.54
C MET A 20 -6.78 -6.70 14.08
N VAL A 21 -7.89 -6.17 13.57
CA VAL A 21 -8.41 -6.48 12.23
C VAL A 21 -8.93 -5.20 11.60
N LEU A 22 -8.85 -5.14 10.27
CA LEU A 22 -9.38 -4.00 9.52
C LEU A 22 -10.91 -3.91 9.69
N PRO A 23 -11.48 -2.70 9.77
CA PRO A 23 -12.92 -2.51 9.96
C PRO A 23 -13.79 -3.28 8.96
N SER A 24 -13.40 -3.27 7.67
CA SER A 24 -14.13 -3.96 6.61
C SER A 24 -14.16 -5.48 6.80
N SER A 25 -13.01 -6.09 7.13
CA SER A 25 -12.90 -7.53 7.38
C SER A 25 -13.71 -7.96 8.61
N GLN A 26 -13.62 -7.18 9.69
CA GLN A 26 -14.37 -7.45 10.91
C GLN A 26 -15.87 -7.30 10.70
N LEU A 27 -16.29 -6.25 9.99
CA LEU A 27 -17.70 -6.03 9.64
C LEU A 27 -18.25 -7.18 8.81
N TRP A 28 -17.49 -7.66 7.81
CA TRP A 28 -17.88 -8.83 7.03
C TRP A 28 -18.06 -10.08 7.90
N GLN A 29 -17.16 -10.31 8.87
CA GLN A 29 -17.31 -11.39 9.84
C GLN A 29 -18.58 -11.24 10.68
N MET A 30 -18.95 -10.01 11.09
CA MET A 30 -20.20 -9.75 11.80
C MET A 30 -21.42 -10.06 10.92
N TYR A 31 -21.39 -9.70 9.62
CA TYR A 31 -22.46 -10.06 8.68
C TYR A 31 -22.66 -11.57 8.60
N ARG A 32 -21.56 -12.33 8.44
CA ARG A 32 -21.59 -13.79 8.42
C ARG A 32 -22.11 -14.39 9.74
N THR A 33 -21.79 -13.77 10.87
CA THR A 33 -22.27 -14.23 12.18
C THR A 33 -23.78 -14.03 12.34
N VAL A 34 -24.29 -12.86 11.94
CA VAL A 34 -25.71 -12.49 12.12
C VAL A 34 -26.62 -13.14 11.08
N LEU A 35 -26.18 -13.22 9.82
CA LEU A 35 -26.97 -13.75 8.71
C LEU A 35 -26.74 -15.26 8.47
N GLY A 36 -25.66 -15.81 9.04
CA GLY A 36 -25.29 -17.22 8.93
C GLY A 36 -24.11 -17.45 7.98
N ALA A 37 -23.07 -18.14 8.46
CA ALA A 37 -21.82 -18.36 7.73
C ALA A 37 -21.99 -19.24 6.47
N ASP A 38 -23.01 -20.10 6.47
CA ASP A 38 -23.38 -20.94 5.32
C ASP A 38 -24.12 -20.15 4.24
N ARG A 39 -24.71 -19.00 4.62
CA ARG A 39 -25.43 -18.11 3.70
C ARG A 39 -24.55 -17.03 3.11
N LEU A 40 -23.33 -16.83 3.59
CA LEU A 40 -22.47 -15.76 3.09
C LEU A 40 -21.06 -16.29 2.85
N PRO A 41 -20.54 -16.21 1.61
CA PRO A 41 -19.20 -16.68 1.31
C PRO A 41 -18.13 -15.87 2.02
N MET A 42 -16.91 -16.41 2.09
CA MET A 42 -15.74 -15.69 2.60
C MET A 42 -15.44 -14.43 1.79
N HIS A 43 -15.66 -14.49 0.47
CA HIS A 43 -15.47 -13.39 -0.48
C HIS A 43 -16.70 -13.28 -1.36
N MET A 44 -17.19 -12.05 -1.58
CA MET A 44 -18.31 -11.84 -2.50
C MET A 44 -17.85 -11.95 -3.95
N PRO A 45 -18.71 -12.41 -4.87
CA PRO A 45 -18.40 -12.46 -6.30
C PRO A 45 -18.04 -11.11 -6.94
N LEU A 46 -18.42 -10.00 -6.29
CA LEU A 46 -18.20 -8.61 -6.68
C LEU A 46 -17.15 -7.90 -5.82
N ASP A 47 -16.40 -8.62 -4.99
CA ASP A 47 -15.20 -8.09 -4.35
C ASP A 47 -14.18 -7.66 -5.41
N LYS A 48 -13.38 -6.62 -5.15
CA LYS A 48 -12.39 -6.04 -6.07
C LYS A 48 -11.57 -7.07 -6.85
N ALA A 49 -10.98 -8.07 -6.18
CA ALA A 49 -10.12 -9.05 -6.83
C ALA A 49 -10.89 -9.98 -7.79
N PRO A 50 -11.96 -10.70 -7.38
CA PRO A 50 -12.83 -11.43 -8.32
C PRO A 50 -13.42 -10.56 -9.43
N LEU A 51 -13.77 -9.32 -9.12
CA LEU A 51 -14.37 -8.38 -10.05
C LEU A 51 -13.41 -8.01 -11.19
N ALA A 52 -12.13 -7.77 -10.91
CA ALA A 52 -11.12 -7.50 -11.92
C ALA A 52 -11.01 -8.67 -12.94
N TRP A 53 -10.99 -9.92 -12.46
CA TRP A 53 -10.97 -11.09 -13.34
C TRP A 53 -12.25 -11.27 -14.15
N ARG A 54 -13.40 -10.98 -13.54
CA ARG A 54 -14.70 -11.03 -14.21
C ARG A 54 -14.79 -10.00 -15.32
N ILE A 55 -14.35 -8.77 -15.05
CA ILE A 55 -14.27 -7.69 -16.03
C ILE A 55 -13.32 -8.10 -17.15
N LEU A 56 -12.13 -8.60 -16.84
CA LEU A 56 -11.17 -9.05 -17.85
C LEU A 56 -11.78 -10.09 -18.80
N ARG A 57 -12.53 -11.06 -18.26
CA ARG A 57 -13.22 -12.08 -19.07
C ARG A 57 -14.36 -11.50 -19.91
N LYS A 58 -15.11 -10.53 -19.39
CA LYS A 58 -16.24 -9.89 -20.07
C LYS A 58 -15.81 -8.86 -21.11
N LEU A 59 -14.63 -8.28 -20.93
CA LEU A 59 -14.13 -7.16 -21.73
C LEU A 59 -14.20 -7.42 -23.24
N PRO A 60 -13.75 -8.57 -23.80
CA PRO A 60 -13.83 -8.81 -25.24
C PRO A 60 -15.24 -8.65 -25.81
N ALA A 61 -16.26 -9.19 -25.13
CA ALA A 61 -17.65 -9.06 -25.55
C ALA A 61 -18.18 -7.62 -25.39
N TRP A 62 -17.71 -6.89 -24.39
CA TRP A 62 -18.06 -5.47 -24.23
C TRP A 62 -17.46 -4.60 -25.33
N LEU A 63 -16.25 -4.88 -25.82
CA LEU A 63 -15.63 -4.07 -26.87
C LEU A 63 -16.38 -4.17 -28.22
N GLU A 64 -17.17 -5.22 -28.43
CA GLU A 64 -18.01 -5.40 -29.63
C GLU A 64 -19.38 -4.69 -29.51
N ASP A 65 -19.78 -4.29 -28.30
CA ASP A 65 -21.09 -3.69 -28.04
C ASP A 65 -21.02 -2.15 -28.07
N PRO A 66 -21.83 -1.47 -28.91
CA PRO A 66 -21.83 -0.02 -29.04
C PRO A 66 -21.99 0.75 -27.73
N ARG A 67 -22.65 0.15 -26.72
CA ARG A 67 -22.83 0.75 -25.39
C ARG A 67 -21.50 1.03 -24.71
N TYR A 68 -20.45 0.27 -25.01
CA TYR A 68 -19.12 0.38 -24.41
C TYR A 68 -18.07 0.97 -25.36
N SER A 69 -18.50 1.74 -26.37
CA SER A 69 -17.61 2.40 -27.34
C SER A 69 -16.46 3.21 -26.70
N ALA A 70 -16.67 3.79 -25.51
CA ALA A 70 -15.61 4.47 -24.76
C ALA A 70 -14.47 3.52 -24.34
N LEU A 71 -14.80 2.28 -23.92
CA LEU A 71 -13.82 1.26 -23.56
C LEU A 71 -13.11 0.74 -24.82
N ALA A 72 -13.85 0.54 -25.91
CA ALA A 72 -13.30 0.16 -27.21
C ALA A 72 -12.26 1.18 -27.72
N HIS A 73 -12.56 2.48 -27.58
CA HIS A 73 -11.64 3.54 -27.98
C HIS A 73 -10.36 3.56 -27.14
N TYR A 74 -10.46 3.28 -25.83
CA TYR A 74 -9.30 3.23 -24.94
C TYR A 74 -8.39 2.02 -25.22
N MET A 75 -8.96 0.85 -25.53
CA MET A 75 -8.21 -0.40 -25.64
C MET A 75 -7.17 -0.41 -26.76
N GLY A 76 -7.47 0.15 -27.93
CA GLY A 76 -6.56 0.14 -29.09
C GLY A 76 -6.03 -1.27 -29.42
N GLU A 77 -4.78 -1.37 -29.90
CA GLU A 77 -4.12 -2.67 -30.14
C GLU A 77 -3.45 -3.24 -28.87
N ASP A 78 -4.14 -4.06 -28.08
CA ASP A 78 -3.53 -4.76 -26.94
C ASP A 78 -3.06 -6.17 -27.32
N ARG A 79 -1.78 -6.31 -27.67
CA ARG A 79 -1.21 -7.59 -28.12
C ARG A 79 -1.01 -8.62 -26.99
N ASN A 80 -0.83 -8.15 -25.76
CA ASN A 80 -0.39 -8.99 -24.63
C ASN A 80 -1.40 -9.04 -23.48
N GLY A 81 -2.56 -8.39 -23.62
CA GLY A 81 -3.60 -8.35 -22.57
C GLY A 81 -3.26 -7.47 -21.36
N ILE A 82 -2.15 -6.73 -21.41
CA ILE A 82 -1.68 -5.89 -20.30
C ILE A 82 -2.63 -4.71 -20.11
N ARG A 83 -3.01 -4.04 -21.21
CA ARG A 83 -3.95 -2.91 -21.14
C ARG A 83 -5.33 -3.37 -20.68
N ALA A 84 -5.79 -4.51 -21.18
CA ALA A 84 -7.03 -5.14 -20.75
C ALA A 84 -7.04 -5.39 -19.24
N TYR A 85 -5.95 -5.96 -18.71
CA TYR A 85 -5.83 -6.25 -17.29
C TYR A 85 -5.78 -4.98 -16.42
N HIS A 86 -4.98 -3.98 -16.80
CA HIS A 86 -4.94 -2.70 -16.09
C HIS A 86 -6.29 -1.98 -16.10
N LEU A 87 -6.97 -1.95 -17.25
CA LEU A 87 -8.32 -1.40 -17.34
C LEU A 87 -9.28 -2.15 -16.42
N ALA A 88 -9.23 -3.48 -16.41
CA ALA A 88 -10.07 -4.30 -15.54
C ALA A 88 -9.83 -4.01 -14.05
N GLN A 89 -8.57 -3.81 -13.64
CA GLN A 89 -8.23 -3.39 -12.28
C GLN A 89 -8.79 -2.00 -11.96
N GLN A 90 -8.61 -1.02 -12.85
CA GLN A 90 -9.13 0.34 -12.65
C GLN A 90 -10.66 0.36 -12.55
N LEU A 91 -11.35 -0.39 -13.41
CA LEU A 91 -12.80 -0.52 -13.37
C LEU A 91 -13.28 -1.21 -12.09
N ALA A 92 -12.60 -2.27 -11.65
CA ALA A 92 -12.90 -2.94 -10.40
C ALA A 92 -12.72 -2.02 -9.18
N ASP A 93 -11.69 -1.17 -9.20
CA ASP A 93 -11.42 -0.18 -8.15
C ASP A 93 -12.51 0.86 -8.03
N VAL A 94 -12.96 1.41 -9.17
CA VAL A 94 -14.06 2.37 -9.22
C VAL A 94 -15.36 1.72 -8.72
N LEU A 95 -15.66 0.51 -9.16
CA LEU A 95 -16.87 -0.21 -8.73
C LEU A 95 -16.84 -0.62 -7.25
N ASP A 96 -15.69 -1.04 -6.71
CA ASP A 96 -15.54 -1.27 -5.26
C ASP A 96 -15.73 0.03 -4.47
N GLY A 97 -15.21 1.15 -4.99
CA GLY A 97 -15.50 2.49 -4.47
C GLY A 97 -17.00 2.80 -4.45
N TYR A 98 -17.72 2.53 -5.53
CA TYR A 98 -19.19 2.72 -5.57
C TYR A 98 -19.90 1.81 -4.58
N GLN A 99 -19.47 0.55 -4.41
CA GLN A 99 -20.06 -0.36 -3.42
C GLN A 99 -19.95 0.18 -1.98
N ASN A 100 -18.83 0.83 -1.65
CA ASN A 100 -18.57 1.34 -0.30
C ASN A 100 -19.17 2.73 -0.03
N TYR A 101 -19.21 3.62 -1.04
CA TYR A 101 -19.55 5.04 -0.87
C TYR A 101 -20.82 5.50 -1.59
N ARG A 102 -21.29 4.76 -2.61
CA ARG A 102 -22.42 5.11 -3.49
C ARG A 102 -23.30 3.91 -3.81
N SER A 103 -23.63 3.13 -2.77
CA SER A 103 -24.48 1.94 -2.90
C SER A 103 -25.87 2.24 -3.47
N ASP A 104 -26.36 3.46 -3.26
CA ASP A 104 -27.58 4.00 -3.83
C ASP A 104 -27.56 4.02 -5.37
N TRP A 105 -26.43 4.41 -5.98
CA TRP A 105 -26.28 4.40 -7.44
C TRP A 105 -26.36 2.98 -7.99
N LEU A 106 -25.61 2.07 -7.38
CA LEU A 106 -25.59 0.66 -7.79
C LEU A 106 -26.97 0.00 -7.67
N ARG A 107 -27.74 0.38 -6.65
CA ARG A 107 -29.13 -0.06 -6.49
C ARG A 107 -30.01 0.45 -7.63
N HIS A 108 -30.03 1.75 -7.88
CA HIS A 108 -30.81 2.31 -8.99
C HIS A 108 -30.43 1.68 -10.34
N TRP A 109 -29.14 1.51 -10.60
CA TRP A 109 -28.66 0.89 -11.84
C TRP A 109 -29.10 -0.57 -11.96
N SER A 110 -29.17 -1.31 -10.84
CA SER A 110 -29.68 -2.69 -10.82
C SER A 110 -31.18 -2.78 -11.15
N GLU A 111 -31.94 -1.74 -10.79
CA GLU A 111 -33.38 -1.59 -11.06
C GLU A 111 -33.65 -1.01 -12.47
N GLY A 112 -32.60 -0.68 -13.24
CA GLY A 112 -32.70 -0.09 -14.57
C GLY A 112 -32.87 1.43 -14.59
N ILE A 113 -32.66 2.09 -13.45
CA ILE A 113 -32.77 3.54 -13.28
C ILE A 113 -31.37 4.16 -13.41
N ASP A 114 -31.06 4.73 -14.58
CA ASP A 114 -29.73 5.30 -14.88
C ASP A 114 -29.60 6.75 -14.36
N THR A 115 -29.39 6.90 -13.05
CA THR A 115 -29.26 8.22 -12.38
C THR A 115 -28.00 8.32 -11.52
N TRP A 116 -27.61 9.57 -11.24
CA TRP A 116 -26.69 9.97 -10.17
C TRP A 116 -27.47 10.72 -9.08
N ALA A 117 -26.80 10.99 -7.95
CA ALA A 117 -27.40 11.70 -6.81
C ALA A 117 -28.06 13.05 -7.16
N HIS A 118 -27.64 13.71 -8.24
CA HIS A 118 -28.12 15.05 -8.63
C HIS A 118 -28.83 15.09 -10.00
N GLY A 119 -29.24 13.96 -10.58
CA GLY A 119 -29.97 13.94 -11.85
C GLY A 119 -29.71 12.72 -12.73
N PRO A 120 -30.18 12.73 -13.99
CA PRO A 120 -29.97 11.63 -14.93
C PRO A 120 -28.48 11.42 -15.23
N LEU A 121 -28.09 10.17 -15.43
CA LEU A 121 -26.73 9.79 -15.81
C LEU A 121 -26.41 10.37 -17.20
N PRO A 122 -25.34 11.16 -17.36
CA PRO A 122 -24.99 11.69 -18.68
C PRO A 122 -24.75 10.54 -19.68
N PRO A 123 -25.14 10.68 -20.96
CA PRO A 123 -25.02 9.58 -21.94
C PRO A 123 -23.61 8.98 -22.05
N LYS A 124 -22.57 9.81 -21.90
CA LYS A 124 -21.16 9.40 -21.89
C LYS A 124 -20.78 8.44 -20.75
N HIS A 125 -21.59 8.34 -19.69
CA HIS A 125 -21.38 7.48 -18.53
C HIS A 125 -22.40 6.33 -18.43
N ALA A 126 -23.39 6.27 -19.34
CA ALA A 126 -24.43 5.24 -19.34
C ALA A 126 -23.87 3.81 -19.40
N TRP A 127 -22.69 3.64 -20.00
CA TRP A 127 -21.98 2.37 -20.05
C TRP A 127 -21.64 1.81 -18.66
N GLN A 128 -21.47 2.64 -17.63
CA GLN A 128 -21.17 2.16 -16.27
C GLN A 128 -22.37 1.44 -15.64
N ALA A 129 -23.57 2.00 -15.82
CA ALA A 129 -24.80 1.38 -15.34
C ALA A 129 -25.11 0.09 -16.11
N ALA A 130 -24.89 0.08 -17.43
CA ALA A 130 -24.98 -1.12 -18.25
C ALA A 130 -23.96 -2.20 -17.81
N MET A 131 -22.72 -1.80 -17.56
CA MET A 131 -21.64 -2.67 -17.08
C MET A 131 -22.04 -3.34 -15.75
N TRP A 132 -22.57 -2.56 -14.81
CA TRP A 132 -23.01 -3.07 -13.52
C TRP A 132 -24.11 -4.13 -13.66
N ARG A 133 -25.12 -3.89 -14.51
CA ARG A 133 -26.17 -4.86 -14.81
C ARG A 133 -25.63 -6.13 -15.46
N ASP A 134 -24.73 -6.00 -16.43
CA ASP A 134 -24.09 -7.13 -17.09
C ASP A 134 -23.27 -7.99 -16.10
N LEU A 135 -22.59 -7.35 -15.15
CA LEU A 135 -21.85 -8.02 -14.09
C LEU A 135 -22.76 -8.75 -13.11
N LEU A 136 -23.88 -8.14 -12.70
CA LEU A 136 -24.89 -8.79 -11.87
C LEU A 136 -25.47 -10.03 -12.58
N GLN A 137 -25.79 -9.91 -13.87
CA GLN A 137 -26.27 -11.03 -14.67
C GLN A 137 -25.23 -12.15 -14.77
N ASP A 138 -23.96 -11.80 -14.99
CA ASP A 138 -22.87 -12.76 -15.05
C ASP A 138 -22.67 -13.52 -13.73
N VAL A 139 -22.77 -12.82 -12.59
CA VAL A 139 -22.74 -13.43 -11.25
C VAL A 139 -23.91 -14.40 -11.07
N ARG A 140 -25.14 -14.01 -11.45
CA ARG A 140 -26.32 -14.89 -11.36
C ARG A 140 -26.18 -16.17 -12.18
N GLN A 141 -25.45 -16.12 -13.30
CA GLN A 141 -25.26 -17.28 -14.19
C GLN A 141 -24.13 -18.21 -13.75
N HIS A 142 -23.04 -17.68 -13.19
CA HIS A 142 -21.81 -18.44 -12.98
C HIS A 142 -21.42 -18.63 -11.52
N ALA A 143 -22.03 -17.91 -10.57
CA ALA A 143 -21.73 -18.12 -9.17
C ALA A 143 -22.46 -19.40 -8.69
N PRO A 144 -21.74 -20.41 -8.17
CA PRO A 144 -22.35 -21.63 -7.62
C PRO A 144 -23.19 -21.38 -6.36
N TRP A 145 -23.23 -20.14 -5.88
CA TRP A 145 -24.01 -19.74 -4.73
C TRP A 145 -25.39 -19.26 -5.19
N SER A 146 -26.43 -20.04 -4.87
CA SER A 146 -27.86 -19.71 -5.01
C SER A 146 -28.29 -18.69 -3.96
N GLY A 147 -27.64 -17.54 -3.96
CA GLY A 147 -27.67 -16.61 -2.87
C GLY A 147 -28.75 -15.56 -2.94
N GLN A 148 -29.43 -15.32 -1.82
CA GLN A 148 -30.40 -14.22 -1.67
C GLN A 148 -29.80 -12.82 -1.86
N PHE A 149 -28.47 -12.67 -1.92
CA PHE A 149 -27.80 -11.37 -1.94
C PHE A 149 -26.96 -11.20 -3.20
N GLU A 150 -27.11 -10.10 -3.91
CA GLU A 150 -26.38 -9.86 -5.16
C GLU A 150 -25.18 -8.93 -4.94
N SER A 151 -25.25 -8.08 -3.92
CA SER A 151 -24.24 -7.08 -3.59
C SER A 151 -23.97 -6.98 -2.09
N ARG A 152 -22.85 -6.34 -1.71
CA ARG A 152 -22.57 -5.99 -0.30
C ARG A 152 -23.67 -5.11 0.32
N SER A 153 -24.29 -4.26 -0.49
CA SER A 153 -25.39 -3.39 -0.06
C SER A 153 -26.61 -4.19 0.40
N ASP A 154 -26.96 -5.26 -0.32
CA ASP A 154 -28.10 -6.12 0.05
C ASP A 154 -27.83 -6.87 1.35
N VAL A 155 -26.60 -7.37 1.50
CA VAL A 155 -26.14 -8.00 2.74
C VAL A 155 -26.23 -7.02 3.91
N HIS A 156 -25.79 -5.77 3.71
CA HIS A 156 -25.86 -4.74 4.73
C HIS A 156 -27.30 -4.44 5.16
N GLN A 157 -28.22 -4.27 4.21
CA GLN A 157 -29.64 -4.03 4.52
C GLN A 157 -30.28 -5.21 5.26
N ALA A 158 -30.02 -6.44 4.82
CA ALA A 158 -30.51 -7.63 5.49
C ALA A 158 -29.94 -7.78 6.91
N PHE A 159 -28.66 -7.42 7.09
CA PHE A 159 -28.00 -7.40 8.39
C PHE A 159 -28.67 -6.41 9.34
N LEU A 160 -28.90 -5.16 8.91
CA LEU A 160 -29.58 -4.14 9.72
C LEU A 160 -31.00 -4.61 10.10
N HIS A 161 -31.75 -5.13 9.12
CA HIS A 161 -33.10 -5.62 9.35
C HIS A 161 -33.13 -6.79 10.35
N ARG A 162 -32.19 -7.73 10.23
CA ARG A 162 -32.06 -8.87 11.15
C ARG A 162 -31.74 -8.41 12.57
N LEU A 163 -30.84 -7.44 12.73
CA LEU A 163 -30.50 -6.88 14.04
C LEU A 163 -31.68 -6.14 14.69
N GLN A 164 -32.48 -5.42 13.92
CA GLN A 164 -33.68 -4.73 14.42
C GLN A 164 -34.76 -5.71 14.92
N GLN A 165 -34.90 -6.86 14.28
CA GLN A 165 -35.92 -7.86 14.62
C GLN A 165 -35.53 -8.81 15.76
N GLN A 166 -34.28 -8.78 16.21
CA GLN A 166 -33.77 -9.70 17.21
C GLN A 166 -33.58 -8.98 18.55
N PRO A 167 -34.01 -9.56 19.68
CA PRO A 167 -33.72 -8.99 20.98
C PRO A 167 -32.23 -9.14 21.34
N PRO A 168 -31.67 -8.25 22.19
CA PRO A 168 -30.29 -8.37 22.67
C PRO A 168 -30.02 -9.76 23.26
N GLY A 169 -28.84 -10.33 22.97
CA GLY A 169 -28.44 -11.66 23.46
C GLY A 169 -29.00 -12.86 22.69
N SER A 170 -29.90 -12.65 21.72
CA SER A 170 -30.44 -13.76 20.90
C SER A 170 -29.50 -14.23 19.78
N ILE A 171 -28.52 -13.39 19.40
CA ILE A 171 -27.58 -13.71 18.33
C ILE A 171 -26.34 -14.36 18.94
N THR A 172 -26.12 -15.64 18.61
CA THR A 172 -24.96 -16.41 19.05
C THR A 172 -23.72 -16.09 18.21
N GLY A 173 -22.54 -16.05 18.85
CA GLY A 173 -21.24 -15.92 18.15
C GLY A 173 -20.74 -14.50 17.98
N LEU A 174 -21.51 -13.49 18.41
CA LEU A 174 -21.01 -12.11 18.50
C LEU A 174 -19.90 -12.00 19.57
N PRO A 175 -18.89 -11.14 19.35
CA PRO A 175 -17.86 -10.90 20.36
C PRO A 175 -18.46 -10.21 21.59
N PRO A 176 -17.81 -10.33 22.77
CA PRO A 176 -18.30 -9.71 23.99
C PRO A 176 -18.24 -8.17 23.96
N ARG A 177 -17.41 -7.60 23.09
CA ARG A 177 -17.28 -6.16 22.82
C ARG A 177 -16.53 -5.92 21.53
N LEU A 178 -16.74 -4.75 20.95
CA LEU A 178 -16.01 -4.26 19.78
C LEU A 178 -15.33 -2.93 20.12
N MET A 179 -14.07 -2.77 19.72
CA MET A 179 -13.31 -1.54 19.93
C MET A 179 -12.83 -1.03 18.57
N VAL A 180 -13.15 0.23 18.26
CA VAL A 180 -12.67 0.94 17.07
C VAL A 180 -11.64 1.96 17.54
N PHE A 181 -10.37 1.72 17.23
CA PHE A 181 -9.25 2.52 17.72
C PHE A 181 -8.41 3.06 16.57
N GLY A 182 -8.09 4.36 16.59
CA GLY A 182 -7.16 4.97 15.64
C GLY A 182 -7.68 5.11 14.21
N VAL A 183 -9.01 5.12 14.02
CA VAL A 183 -9.63 5.30 12.70
C VAL A 183 -10.12 6.75 12.56
N THR A 184 -9.64 7.44 11.52
CA THR A 184 -9.95 8.85 11.25
C THR A 184 -11.07 9.06 10.23
N ALA A 185 -11.53 7.98 9.57
CA ALA A 185 -12.72 7.97 8.74
C ALA A 185 -13.29 6.55 8.61
N LEU A 186 -14.61 6.44 8.63
CA LEU A 186 -15.33 5.20 8.35
C LEU A 186 -16.39 5.43 7.28
N PRO A 187 -16.60 4.46 6.36
CA PRO A 187 -17.73 4.52 5.45
C PRO A 187 -19.06 4.58 6.22
N MET A 188 -20.04 5.29 5.68
CA MET A 188 -21.35 5.46 6.31
C MET A 188 -22.02 4.12 6.65
N GLN A 189 -21.93 3.12 5.77
CA GLN A 189 -22.45 1.77 6.05
C GLN A 189 -21.78 1.10 7.25
N THR A 190 -20.47 1.33 7.43
CA THR A 190 -19.76 0.79 8.60
C THR A 190 -20.27 1.46 9.87
N MET A 191 -20.46 2.77 9.85
CA MET A 191 -21.06 3.50 10.97
C MET A 191 -22.47 3.00 11.30
N GLN A 192 -23.34 2.86 10.30
CA GLN A 192 -24.70 2.30 10.45
C GLN A 192 -24.69 0.92 11.10
N ALA A 193 -23.79 0.05 10.65
CA ALA A 193 -23.67 -1.29 11.20
C ALA A 193 -23.15 -1.31 12.65
N LEU A 194 -22.17 -0.47 12.98
CA LEU A 194 -21.64 -0.34 14.34
C LEU A 194 -22.73 0.15 15.31
N VAL A 195 -23.50 1.15 14.91
CA VAL A 195 -24.65 1.66 15.65
C VAL A 195 -25.70 0.56 15.89
N ALA A 196 -26.07 -0.17 14.84
CA ALA A 196 -27.03 -1.26 14.95
C ALA A 196 -26.53 -2.40 15.86
N LEU A 197 -25.23 -2.71 15.79
CA LEU A 197 -24.58 -3.69 16.68
C LEU A 197 -24.54 -3.22 18.14
N GLY A 198 -24.49 -1.91 18.39
CA GLY A 198 -24.51 -1.32 19.74
C GLY A 198 -25.73 -1.72 20.58
N ARG A 199 -26.83 -2.14 19.94
CA ARG A 199 -28.01 -2.72 20.63
C ARG A 199 -27.77 -4.12 21.18
N HIS A 200 -26.81 -4.86 20.61
CA HIS A 200 -26.57 -6.28 20.88
C HIS A 200 -25.27 -6.52 21.65
N LEU A 201 -24.27 -5.64 21.52
CA LEU A 201 -22.99 -5.72 22.21
C LEU A 201 -22.40 -4.32 22.46
N PRO A 202 -21.52 -4.15 23.47
CA PRO A 202 -20.80 -2.90 23.70
C PRO A 202 -19.85 -2.57 22.53
N VAL A 203 -20.09 -1.42 21.88
CA VAL A 203 -19.22 -0.86 20.85
C VAL A 203 -18.53 0.38 21.41
N LEU A 204 -17.20 0.34 21.53
CA LEU A 204 -16.40 1.46 22.01
C LEU A 204 -15.66 2.09 20.82
N MET A 205 -15.86 3.39 20.62
CA MET A 205 -15.22 4.16 19.55
C MET A 205 -14.25 5.18 20.15
N PHE A 206 -12.97 5.05 19.83
CA PHE A 206 -11.92 5.97 20.26
C PHE A 206 -11.59 6.91 19.10
N VAL A 207 -12.28 8.05 19.08
CA VAL A 207 -12.22 9.05 18.01
C VAL A 207 -11.17 10.10 18.36
N HIS A 208 -10.16 10.25 17.50
CA HIS A 208 -9.19 11.33 17.62
C HIS A 208 -9.80 12.59 17.03
N ASN A 209 -10.12 13.56 17.89
CA ASN A 209 -10.66 14.84 17.48
C ASN A 209 -9.63 15.95 17.79
N PRO A 210 -9.16 16.72 16.79
CA PRO A 210 -8.17 17.77 17.00
C PRO A 210 -8.70 19.00 17.74
N SER A 211 -10.03 19.15 17.86
CA SER A 211 -10.69 20.30 18.49
C SER A 211 -11.75 19.86 19.49
N GLN A 212 -11.79 20.52 20.65
CA GLN A 212 -12.87 20.31 21.63
C GLN A 212 -14.15 21.08 21.23
N GLU A 213 -13.99 22.18 20.50
CA GLU A 213 -15.08 22.98 19.97
C GLU A 213 -15.69 22.31 18.73
N HIS A 214 -16.96 22.61 18.44
CA HIS A 214 -17.64 22.06 17.26
C HIS A 214 -17.16 22.75 15.97
N TRP A 215 -16.51 22.00 15.10
CA TRP A 215 -15.93 22.51 13.84
C TRP A 215 -16.54 21.87 12.57
N GLY A 216 -17.67 21.18 12.73
CA GLY A 216 -18.42 20.50 11.66
C GLY A 216 -18.84 21.41 10.50
N HIS A 217 -18.96 22.71 10.75
CA HIS A 217 -19.45 23.72 9.82
C HIS A 217 -18.32 24.47 9.07
N LEU A 218 -17.05 24.29 9.45
CA LEU A 218 -15.95 25.01 8.82
C LEU A 218 -15.73 24.52 7.39
N THR A 219 -15.87 25.39 6.41
CA THR A 219 -15.43 25.20 5.01
C THR A 219 -14.24 26.11 4.72
N GLU A 220 -13.52 25.86 3.61
CA GLU A 220 -12.40 26.74 3.19
C GLU A 220 -12.84 28.22 3.07
N ASP A 221 -14.10 28.45 2.65
CA ASP A 221 -14.70 29.78 2.50
C ASP A 221 -15.14 30.43 3.83
N LEU A 222 -15.27 29.65 4.92
CA LEU A 222 -15.74 30.09 6.25
C LEU A 222 -14.61 30.23 7.29
N SER A 223 -13.35 30.34 6.84
CA SER A 223 -12.16 30.48 7.68
C SER A 223 -12.20 31.66 8.67
N GLN A 224 -13.12 32.63 8.50
CA GLN A 224 -13.30 33.75 9.43
C GLN A 224 -13.82 33.33 10.82
N SER A 225 -14.32 32.10 10.98
CA SER A 225 -14.92 31.62 12.23
C SER A 225 -14.18 30.44 12.88
N GLY A 226 -12.97 30.09 12.43
CA GLY A 226 -12.20 29.00 13.03
C GLY A 226 -10.72 28.96 12.62
N HIS A 227 -9.99 27.93 13.07
CA HIS A 227 -8.56 27.81 12.81
C HIS A 227 -8.25 27.44 11.34
N PRO A 228 -7.40 28.20 10.61
CA PRO A 228 -7.21 28.03 9.16
C PRO A 228 -6.59 26.69 8.77
N LEU A 229 -5.64 26.16 9.56
CA LEU A 229 -5.07 24.83 9.31
C LEU A 229 -6.12 23.72 9.38
N LEU A 230 -7.07 23.83 10.32
CA LEU A 230 -8.14 22.85 10.45
C LEU A 230 -9.17 23.00 9.32
N ALA A 231 -9.44 24.23 8.86
CA ALA A 231 -10.27 24.47 7.69
C ALA A 231 -9.67 23.82 6.42
N ALA A 232 -8.37 23.97 6.21
CA ALA A 232 -7.66 23.47 5.03
C ALA A 232 -7.42 21.94 5.06
N TRP A 233 -7.03 21.38 6.21
CA TRP A 233 -6.61 19.97 6.31
C TRP A 233 -7.63 19.07 6.99
N GLY A 234 -8.63 19.62 7.67
CA GLY A 234 -9.58 18.89 8.51
C GLY A 234 -10.75 18.24 7.76
N LYS A 235 -10.86 18.39 6.43
CA LYS A 235 -12.03 17.91 5.65
C LYS A 235 -12.44 16.47 5.97
N GLN A 236 -11.49 15.54 6.00
CA GLN A 236 -11.77 14.13 6.28
C GLN A 236 -12.28 13.90 7.71
N GLY A 237 -11.69 14.57 8.70
CA GLY A 237 -12.12 14.48 10.10
C GLY A 237 -13.51 15.10 10.31
N ARG A 238 -13.80 16.21 9.63
CA ARG A 238 -15.10 16.89 9.65
C ARG A 238 -16.22 15.96 9.16
N ASP A 239 -16.02 15.34 8.00
CA ASP A 239 -16.99 14.42 7.41
C ASP A 239 -17.25 13.21 8.35
N TYR A 240 -16.20 12.73 9.02
CA TYR A 240 -16.31 11.64 9.99
C TYR A 240 -17.08 12.02 11.26
N LEU A 241 -16.77 13.18 11.86
CA LEU A 241 -17.48 13.68 13.04
C LEU A 241 -18.95 13.98 12.73
N HIS A 242 -19.24 14.58 11.58
CA HIS A 242 -20.61 14.81 11.14
C HIS A 242 -21.38 13.51 10.97
N ALA A 243 -20.73 12.44 10.44
CA ALA A 243 -21.36 11.13 10.36
C ALA A 243 -21.71 10.58 11.76
N ILE A 244 -20.86 10.78 12.77
CA ILE A 244 -21.14 10.38 14.15
C ILE A 244 -22.32 11.19 14.72
N ASP A 245 -22.30 12.51 14.59
CA ASP A 245 -23.36 13.40 15.10
C ASP A 245 -24.74 13.10 14.47
N LEU A 246 -24.77 12.74 13.18
CA LEU A 246 -25.98 12.27 12.50
C LEU A 246 -26.58 11.02 13.17
N PHE A 247 -25.76 10.10 13.67
CA PHE A 247 -26.25 8.90 14.34
C PHE A 247 -26.60 9.11 15.81
N GLU A 248 -25.95 10.06 16.48
CA GLU A 248 -26.37 10.50 17.83
C GLU A 248 -27.77 11.13 17.80
N SER A 249 -28.12 11.83 16.71
CA SER A 249 -29.37 12.60 16.60
C SER A 249 -30.57 11.87 15.97
N ALA A 250 -30.35 10.82 15.17
CA ALA A 250 -31.38 10.32 14.25
C ALA A 250 -32.29 9.16 14.75
N ASP A 251 -32.07 8.58 15.93
CA ASP A 251 -32.82 7.36 16.33
C ASP A 251 -33.27 7.39 17.81
N GLU A 252 -34.56 7.62 18.04
CA GLU A 252 -35.21 7.58 19.37
C GLU A 252 -35.09 6.19 20.04
N ASN A 253 -34.86 5.13 19.26
CA ASN A 253 -34.63 3.77 19.74
C ASN A 253 -33.14 3.39 19.74
N ALA A 254 -32.23 4.35 19.55
CA ALA A 254 -30.80 4.08 19.59
C ALA A 254 -30.36 3.54 20.96
N PRO A 255 -29.31 2.71 21.02
CA PRO A 255 -28.67 2.39 22.28
C PRO A 255 -28.23 3.68 23.00
N VAL A 256 -28.19 3.65 24.34
CA VAL A 256 -27.71 4.79 25.14
C VAL A 256 -26.28 5.11 24.72
N TYR A 257 -26.10 6.23 24.03
CA TYR A 257 -24.78 6.75 23.69
C TYR A 257 -24.20 7.48 24.88
N LEU A 258 -23.04 7.03 25.34
CA LEU A 258 -22.24 7.72 26.34
C LEU A 258 -21.05 8.34 25.63
N ARG A 259 -21.13 9.63 25.37
CA ARG A 259 -20.00 10.42 24.87
C ARG A 259 -19.22 10.96 26.06
N THR A 260 -17.94 10.61 26.13
CA THR A 260 -17.01 11.17 27.11
C THR A 260 -15.93 11.94 26.35
N SER A 261 -15.86 13.24 26.60
CA SER A 261 -14.82 14.10 26.04
C SER A 261 -13.58 14.03 26.92
N VAL A 262 -12.46 13.62 26.34
CA VAL A 262 -11.15 13.52 27.01
C VAL A 262 -10.15 14.33 26.20
N PHE A 263 -10.19 15.65 26.37
CA PHE A 263 -9.25 16.58 25.73
C PHE A 263 -8.19 17.01 26.72
N ILE A 264 -6.94 17.09 26.25
CA ILE A 264 -5.80 17.60 26.98
C ILE A 264 -5.32 18.84 26.23
N ASP A 265 -5.18 19.96 26.93
CA ASP A 265 -4.64 21.20 26.38
C ASP A 265 -3.12 21.19 26.56
N PRO A 266 -2.32 21.05 25.48
CA PRO A 266 -0.86 20.92 25.59
C PRO A 266 -0.20 22.15 26.23
N ARG A 267 -0.81 23.33 26.08
CA ARG A 267 -0.30 24.56 26.69
C ARG A 267 -0.47 24.53 28.19
N LYS A 268 -1.64 24.09 28.67
CA LYS A 268 -1.93 23.99 30.12
C LYS A 268 -1.12 22.87 30.77
N GLU A 269 -1.02 21.72 30.12
CA GLU A 269 -0.21 20.59 30.59
C GLU A 269 1.23 21.02 30.88
N TRP A 270 1.86 21.74 29.94
CA TRP A 270 3.20 22.27 30.14
C TRP A 270 3.30 23.31 31.26
N GLN A 271 2.30 24.19 31.38
CA GLN A 271 2.26 25.18 32.45
C GLN A 271 2.12 24.53 33.84
N ASP A 272 1.31 23.48 33.94
CA ASP A 272 1.11 22.71 35.17
C ASP A 272 2.38 21.93 35.57
N GLU A 273 3.20 21.52 34.58
CA GLU A 273 4.54 20.97 34.79
C GLU A 273 5.61 22.02 35.14
N GLY A 274 5.25 23.30 35.19
CA GLY A 274 6.19 24.41 35.44
C GLY A 274 7.11 24.73 34.25
N ARG A 275 6.76 24.28 33.05
CA ARG A 275 7.50 24.52 31.80
C ARG A 275 6.92 25.74 31.07
N THR A 276 7.76 26.41 30.28
CA THR A 276 7.29 27.45 29.37
C THR A 276 6.84 26.81 28.05
N PRO A 277 5.56 26.96 27.64
CA PRO A 277 5.08 26.40 26.37
C PRO A 277 5.79 27.04 25.18
N GLY A 278 6.22 26.22 24.22
CA GLY A 278 6.73 26.69 22.94
C GLY A 278 5.63 26.98 21.92
N VAL A 279 6.03 27.35 20.72
CA VAL A 279 5.17 27.61 19.56
C VAL A 279 4.35 26.39 19.18
N LEU A 280 4.93 25.19 19.29
CA LEU A 280 4.21 23.95 19.01
C LEU A 280 3.00 23.79 19.95
N GLN A 281 3.20 23.96 21.26
CA GLN A 281 2.12 23.85 22.25
C GLN A 281 1.08 24.94 22.06
N GLN A 282 1.51 26.17 21.75
CA GLN A 282 0.60 27.27 21.44
C GLN A 282 -0.27 26.96 20.21
N LEU A 283 0.34 26.50 19.11
CA LEU A 283 -0.37 26.13 17.88
C LEU A 283 -1.35 24.97 18.11
N GLN A 284 -0.94 23.94 18.85
CA GLN A 284 -1.81 22.81 19.18
C GLN A 284 -2.99 23.25 20.05
N SER A 285 -2.76 24.11 21.04
CA SER A 285 -3.82 24.70 21.88
C SER A 285 -4.77 25.56 21.05
N ASP A 286 -4.28 26.33 20.08
CA ASP A 286 -5.11 27.18 19.23
C ASP A 286 -5.97 26.35 18.27
N ILE A 287 -5.44 25.25 17.73
CA ILE A 287 -6.24 24.27 16.97
C ILE A 287 -7.30 23.63 17.88
N LEU A 288 -6.93 23.24 19.11
CA LEU A 288 -7.84 22.61 20.06
C LEU A 288 -9.04 23.49 20.41
N GLN A 289 -8.80 24.80 20.59
CA GLN A 289 -9.79 25.80 20.99
C GLN A 289 -10.43 26.54 19.80
N LEU A 290 -10.05 26.21 18.56
CA LEU A 290 -10.42 26.94 17.33
C LEU A 290 -10.07 28.44 17.35
N ASN A 291 -9.02 28.83 18.07
CA ASN A 291 -8.55 30.20 18.06
C ASN A 291 -7.99 30.56 16.68
N PRO A 292 -8.34 31.72 16.10
CA PRO A 292 -7.70 32.19 14.88
C PRO A 292 -6.23 32.55 15.15
N PRO A 293 -5.36 32.52 14.12
CA PRO A 293 -4.00 33.02 14.26
C PRO A 293 -4.03 34.51 14.65
N PRO A 294 -2.99 35.00 15.34
CA PRO A 294 -2.91 36.40 15.72
C PRO A 294 -2.88 37.29 14.47
N GLU A 295 -3.59 38.42 14.51
CA GLU A 295 -3.63 39.39 13.40
C GLU A 295 -2.25 39.95 13.05
N THR A 296 -1.37 40.04 14.04
CA THR A 296 0.00 40.49 13.90
C THR A 296 0.99 39.38 14.29
N PRO A 297 2.07 39.17 13.52
CA PRO A 297 3.10 38.20 13.87
C PRO A 297 3.68 38.49 15.25
N VAL A 298 3.71 37.48 16.10
CA VAL A 298 4.33 37.54 17.43
C VAL A 298 5.77 37.04 17.32
N PRO A 299 6.77 37.79 17.81
CA PRO A 299 8.14 37.32 17.83
C PRO A 299 8.26 36.07 18.72
N LEU A 300 8.97 35.07 18.22
CA LEU A 300 9.25 33.84 18.97
C LEU A 300 10.37 34.10 19.99
N GLY A 301 10.39 33.32 21.08
CA GLY A 301 11.53 33.32 21.99
C GLY A 301 12.77 32.77 21.29
N ASP A 302 13.94 33.33 21.57
CA ASP A 302 15.20 32.97 20.89
C ASP A 302 15.63 31.50 21.13
N ASP A 303 15.10 30.86 22.18
CA ASP A 303 15.41 29.48 22.59
C ASP A 303 14.31 28.45 22.24
N ASP A 304 13.33 28.80 21.40
CA ASP A 304 12.26 27.89 21.01
C ASP A 304 12.60 27.07 19.75
N TYR A 305 12.84 25.77 19.93
CA TYR A 305 13.12 24.81 18.86
C TYR A 305 11.99 23.78 18.65
N SER A 306 10.80 24.05 19.17
CA SER A 306 9.65 23.13 19.07
C SER A 306 9.12 22.95 17.65
N LEU A 307 9.31 23.95 16.78
CA LEU A 307 9.00 23.89 15.36
C LEU A 307 10.10 24.56 14.54
N VAL A 308 10.84 23.79 13.74
CA VAL A 308 11.99 24.29 12.99
C VAL A 308 11.89 23.90 11.52
N PHE A 309 12.06 24.89 10.64
CA PHE A 309 12.16 24.67 9.21
C PHE A 309 13.63 24.56 8.79
N VAL A 310 13.93 23.60 7.93
CA VAL A 310 15.28 23.34 7.43
C VAL A 310 15.25 23.33 5.92
N GLN A 311 16.22 24.01 5.32
CA GLN A 311 16.47 23.93 3.90
C GLN A 311 17.82 23.24 3.66
N ALA A 312 17.81 22.18 2.87
CA ALA A 312 19.00 21.46 2.42
C ALA A 312 19.05 21.42 0.88
N HIS A 313 20.24 21.18 0.32
CA HIS A 313 20.46 21.18 -1.14
C HIS A 313 20.30 19.79 -1.80
N SER A 314 20.15 18.72 -1.02
CA SER A 314 19.94 17.36 -1.49
C SER A 314 19.37 16.48 -0.38
N ALA A 315 18.75 15.35 -0.76
CA ALA A 315 18.25 14.35 0.20
C ALA A 315 19.38 13.82 1.10
N GLN A 316 20.58 13.61 0.55
CA GLN A 316 21.75 13.23 1.33
C GLN A 316 22.05 14.26 2.43
N ARG A 317 22.12 15.55 2.06
CA ARG A 317 22.44 16.62 3.01
C ARG A 317 21.32 16.84 4.03
N GLU A 318 20.07 16.66 3.62
CA GLU A 318 18.90 16.72 4.49
C GLU A 318 18.98 15.67 5.60
N VAL A 319 19.30 14.42 5.25
CA VAL A 319 19.47 13.31 6.20
C VAL A 319 20.69 13.53 7.11
N GLU A 320 21.80 14.07 6.60
CA GLU A 320 22.96 14.45 7.44
C GLU A 320 22.59 15.49 8.49
N VAL A 321 21.92 16.57 8.07
CA VAL A 321 21.46 17.62 8.99
C VAL A 321 20.46 17.08 10.01
N LEU A 322 19.60 16.14 9.61
CA LEU A 322 18.68 15.45 10.51
C LEU A 322 19.42 14.60 11.55
N HIS A 323 20.42 13.81 11.12
CA HIS A 323 21.24 12.98 12.01
C HIS A 323 21.95 13.84 13.07
N ASP A 324 22.62 14.92 12.65
CA ASP A 324 23.32 15.83 13.57
C ASP A 324 22.36 16.47 14.58
N ARG A 325 21.13 16.80 14.16
CA ARG A 325 20.10 17.39 15.04
C ARG A 325 19.54 16.40 16.05
N ILE A 326 19.20 15.19 15.60
CA ILE A 326 18.73 14.12 16.49
C ILE A 326 19.81 13.82 17.54
N LEU A 327 21.07 13.75 17.12
CA LEU A 327 22.19 13.55 18.02
C LEU A 327 22.30 14.70 19.03
N GLY A 328 22.11 15.95 18.57
CA GLY A 328 22.05 17.12 19.45
C GLY A 328 20.94 17.02 20.50
N TRP A 329 19.73 16.58 20.11
CA TRP A 329 18.61 16.40 21.03
C TRP A 329 18.86 15.29 22.05
N LEU A 330 19.35 14.12 21.62
CA LEU A 330 19.67 13.00 22.50
C LEU A 330 20.80 13.35 23.49
N ASN A 331 21.76 14.17 23.09
CA ASN A 331 22.83 14.65 23.98
C ASN A 331 22.34 15.71 24.98
N ALA A 332 21.34 16.50 24.62
CA ALA A 332 20.80 17.57 25.46
C ALA A 332 19.79 17.05 26.50
N ASP A 333 19.03 16.00 26.17
CA ASP A 333 18.00 15.43 27.03
C ASP A 333 18.17 13.91 27.17
N ALA A 334 18.64 13.48 28.36
CA ALA A 334 18.85 12.08 28.67
C ALA A 334 17.56 11.26 28.83
N SER A 335 16.40 11.91 28.95
CA SER A 335 15.11 11.21 29.00
C SER A 335 14.62 10.80 27.61
N LEU A 336 15.04 11.52 26.56
CA LEU A 336 14.64 11.26 25.19
C LEU A 336 15.28 9.97 24.67
N GLN A 337 14.45 9.04 24.22
CA GLN A 337 14.90 7.80 23.60
C GLN A 337 14.77 7.88 22.08
N PRO A 338 15.62 7.17 21.30
CA PRO A 338 15.45 7.08 19.85
C PRO A 338 14.06 6.59 19.42
N SER A 339 13.39 5.78 20.25
CA SER A 339 12.02 5.30 20.01
C SER A 339 10.95 6.40 20.04
N ASP A 340 11.25 7.56 20.63
CA ASP A 340 10.33 8.71 20.72
C ASP A 340 10.38 9.57 19.44
N ILE A 341 11.30 9.26 18.52
CA ILE A 341 11.56 10.05 17.31
C ILE A 341 11.00 9.31 16.10
N MET A 342 10.09 9.97 15.37
CA MET A 342 9.55 9.47 14.10
C MET A 342 9.97 10.37 12.95
N VAL A 343 10.62 9.78 11.94
CA VAL A 343 10.99 10.46 10.69
C VAL A 343 10.05 9.99 9.59
N MET A 344 9.31 10.92 8.99
CA MET A 344 8.40 10.65 7.87
C MET A 344 8.94 11.28 6.59
N VAL A 345 8.98 10.50 5.51
CA VAL A 345 9.40 10.95 4.18
C VAL A 345 8.30 10.69 3.16
N PRO A 346 8.17 11.50 2.10
CA PRO A 346 7.11 11.33 1.09
C PRO A 346 7.31 10.09 0.22
N ASP A 347 8.56 9.70 -0.04
CA ASP A 347 8.93 8.51 -0.80
C ASP A 347 10.09 7.77 -0.11
N MET A 348 9.77 6.63 0.51
CA MET A 348 10.76 5.81 1.19
C MET A 348 11.78 5.19 0.23
N ALA A 349 11.40 4.86 -1.00
CA ALA A 349 12.30 4.25 -1.97
C ALA A 349 13.44 5.21 -2.37
N GLN A 350 13.13 6.51 -2.43
CA GLN A 350 14.11 7.55 -2.70
C GLN A 350 15.04 7.81 -1.50
N PHE A 351 14.50 7.88 -0.28
CA PHE A 351 15.27 8.29 0.91
C PHE A 351 16.02 7.15 1.62
N ALA A 352 15.55 5.90 1.51
CA ALA A 352 16.16 4.77 2.23
C ALA A 352 17.68 4.61 1.99
N PRO A 353 18.23 4.72 0.77
CA PRO A 353 19.67 4.64 0.55
C PRO A 353 20.45 5.75 1.29
N HIS A 354 19.91 6.96 1.34
CA HIS A 354 20.52 8.10 2.05
C HIS A 354 20.47 7.89 3.57
N ILE A 355 19.35 7.40 4.10
CA ILE A 355 19.21 7.04 5.52
C ILE A 355 20.25 5.98 5.89
N HIS A 356 20.36 4.90 5.11
CA HIS A 356 21.35 3.85 5.37
C HIS A 356 22.79 4.36 5.28
N ALA A 357 23.10 5.25 4.32
CA ALA A 357 24.44 5.81 4.18
C ALA A 357 24.83 6.71 5.37
N VAL A 358 23.90 7.49 5.92
CA VAL A 358 24.19 8.45 7.00
C VAL A 358 24.11 7.81 8.38
N PHE A 359 23.07 7.01 8.66
CA PHE A 359 22.88 6.38 9.96
C PHE A 359 23.66 5.06 10.08
N GLY A 360 23.81 4.30 8.98
CA GLY A 360 24.50 3.00 8.99
C GLY A 360 26.03 3.08 9.03
N ARG A 361 26.64 4.24 8.70
CA ARG A 361 28.11 4.38 8.65
C ARG A 361 28.81 4.18 10.00
N HIS A 362 28.10 4.39 11.11
CA HIS A 362 28.64 4.34 12.46
C HIS A 362 28.37 3.02 13.20
N ALA A 363 27.46 2.19 12.66
CA ALA A 363 27.00 0.94 13.29
C ALA A 363 28.10 -0.13 13.49
N ASN A 364 29.24 -0.01 12.80
CA ASN A 364 30.36 -0.95 12.90
C ASN A 364 31.29 -0.67 14.09
N GLY A 365 30.92 0.23 15.01
CA GLY A 365 31.67 0.53 16.23
C GLY A 365 32.87 1.46 16.04
N SER A 366 33.04 2.05 14.86
CA SER A 366 34.10 3.03 14.57
C SER A 366 33.92 4.35 15.33
N SER A 367 32.67 4.74 15.58
CA SER A 367 32.30 5.98 16.28
C SER A 367 30.99 5.75 17.05
N PRO A 368 31.04 5.04 18.19
CA PRO A 368 29.83 4.69 18.96
C PRO A 368 29.07 5.92 19.46
N GLU A 369 29.75 7.04 19.72
CA GLU A 369 29.11 8.31 20.11
C GLU A 369 28.25 8.94 19.00
N LEU A 370 28.38 8.51 17.75
CA LEU A 370 27.60 9.00 16.61
C LEU A 370 26.55 7.98 16.13
N ASP A 371 26.50 6.80 16.76
CA ASP A 371 25.60 5.72 16.37
C ASP A 371 24.22 5.91 16.99
N ILE A 372 23.20 6.10 16.13
CA ILE A 372 21.80 6.24 16.54
C ILE A 372 21.04 5.05 15.97
N PRO A 373 20.50 4.15 16.82
CA PRO A 373 19.69 3.04 16.36
C PRO A 373 18.48 3.52 15.56
N TYR A 374 18.24 2.92 14.40
CA TYR A 374 17.13 3.26 13.52
C TYR A 374 16.55 2.01 12.86
N SER A 375 15.28 2.10 12.46
CA SER A 375 14.61 1.09 11.66
C SER A 375 13.85 1.79 10.55
N VAL A 376 14.07 1.34 9.30
CA VAL A 376 13.35 1.85 8.13
C VAL A 376 12.13 0.97 7.90
N THR A 377 10.94 1.54 8.05
CA THR A 377 9.66 0.87 7.73
C THR A 377 9.21 1.27 6.32
N ASP A 378 8.24 0.54 5.76
CA ASP A 378 7.63 0.84 4.44
C ASP A 378 8.57 0.72 3.22
N SER A 379 9.71 0.04 3.36
CA SER A 379 10.50 -0.36 2.21
C SER A 379 9.73 -1.38 1.36
N THR A 380 9.70 -1.20 0.04
CA THR A 380 9.03 -2.18 -0.82
C THR A 380 9.78 -3.52 -0.79
N PRO A 381 9.10 -4.67 -0.58
CA PRO A 381 9.75 -5.98 -0.66
C PRO A 381 10.41 -6.25 -2.01
N ARG A 382 10.03 -5.51 -3.06
CA ARG A 382 10.63 -5.54 -4.39
C ARG A 382 12.11 -5.13 -4.42
N ALA A 383 12.58 -4.37 -3.43
CA ALA A 383 14.00 -4.01 -3.32
C ALA A 383 14.86 -5.17 -2.80
N HIS A 384 14.25 -6.21 -2.22
CA HIS A 384 15.00 -7.34 -1.67
C HIS A 384 15.66 -8.16 -2.80
N PRO A 385 16.98 -8.49 -2.73
CA PRO A 385 17.69 -9.18 -3.80
C PRO A 385 17.04 -10.49 -4.27
N LEU A 386 16.51 -11.30 -3.34
CA LEU A 386 15.75 -12.51 -3.68
C LEU A 386 14.49 -12.23 -4.52
N VAL A 387 13.77 -11.15 -4.22
CA VAL A 387 12.55 -10.80 -4.96
C VAL A 387 12.90 -10.31 -6.36
N GLN A 388 13.98 -9.54 -6.50
CA GLN A 388 14.51 -9.12 -7.81
C GLN A 388 14.98 -10.32 -8.64
N ALA A 389 15.65 -11.29 -8.02
CA ALA A 389 16.03 -12.54 -8.68
C ALA A 389 14.81 -13.32 -9.19
N VAL A 390 13.76 -13.46 -8.35
CA VAL A 390 12.52 -14.14 -8.77
C VAL A 390 11.82 -13.38 -9.90
N ASP A 391 11.74 -12.05 -9.83
CA ASP A 391 11.15 -11.24 -10.90
C ASP A 391 11.91 -11.40 -12.22
N THR A 392 13.25 -11.39 -12.18
CA THR A 392 14.11 -11.68 -13.34
C THR A 392 13.82 -13.07 -13.91
N LEU A 393 13.68 -14.09 -13.05
CA LEU A 393 13.39 -15.46 -13.45
C LEU A 393 12.01 -15.60 -14.11
N LEU A 394 10.99 -14.90 -13.60
CA LEU A 394 9.64 -14.88 -14.17
C LEU A 394 9.61 -14.19 -15.55
N GLN A 395 10.53 -13.26 -15.78
CA GLN A 395 10.66 -12.53 -17.05
C GLN A 395 11.58 -13.22 -18.07
N LEU A 396 12.23 -14.33 -17.72
CA LEU A 396 13.20 -15.04 -18.59
C LEU A 396 12.75 -15.20 -20.07
N PRO A 397 11.51 -15.60 -20.39
CA PRO A 397 11.09 -15.77 -21.78
C PRO A 397 11.11 -14.49 -22.61
N GLN A 398 11.10 -13.32 -21.96
CA GLN A 398 11.06 -12.00 -22.59
C GLN A 398 12.41 -11.29 -22.50
N LEU A 399 13.39 -11.84 -21.77
CA LEU A 399 14.70 -11.25 -21.61
C LEU A 399 15.60 -11.63 -22.78
N ARG A 400 16.36 -10.66 -23.28
CA ARG A 400 17.49 -10.91 -24.20
C ARG A 400 18.56 -11.81 -23.57
N TRP A 401 18.54 -11.93 -22.25
CA TRP A 401 19.50 -12.67 -21.43
C TRP A 401 20.95 -12.29 -21.73
N CYS A 402 21.40 -11.20 -21.13
CA CYS A 402 22.76 -10.68 -21.27
C CYS A 402 23.69 -11.25 -20.18
N LEU A 403 25.00 -11.18 -20.42
CA LEU A 403 26.00 -11.54 -19.41
C LEU A 403 25.84 -10.75 -18.11
N ARG A 404 25.42 -9.47 -18.20
CA ARG A 404 25.10 -8.64 -17.03
C ARG A 404 23.91 -9.17 -16.23
N ASP A 405 22.87 -9.64 -16.91
CA ASP A 405 21.65 -10.15 -16.26
C ASP A 405 21.97 -11.44 -15.49
N TRP A 406 22.82 -12.30 -16.09
CA TRP A 406 23.39 -13.46 -15.41
C TRP A 406 24.22 -13.06 -14.19
N LEU A 407 25.13 -12.09 -14.32
CA LEU A 407 25.96 -11.65 -13.19
C LEU A 407 25.10 -11.12 -12.04
N GLY A 408 24.09 -10.30 -12.34
CA GLY A 408 23.15 -9.80 -11.33
C GLY A 408 22.41 -10.92 -10.59
N LEU A 409 22.01 -11.98 -11.31
CA LEU A 409 21.36 -13.14 -10.69
C LEU A 409 22.33 -13.90 -9.75
N PHE A 410 23.60 -14.06 -10.15
CA PHE A 410 24.63 -14.74 -9.36
C PHE A 410 25.28 -13.85 -8.27
N GLN A 411 24.97 -12.56 -8.22
CA GLN A 411 25.26 -11.72 -7.04
C GLN A 411 24.34 -12.07 -5.85
N VAL A 412 23.22 -12.77 -6.08
CA VAL A 412 22.31 -13.21 -5.03
C VAL A 412 22.80 -14.53 -4.40
N LYS A 413 23.11 -14.50 -3.09
CA LYS A 413 23.66 -15.65 -2.35
C LYS A 413 22.87 -16.94 -2.54
N ALA A 414 21.53 -16.90 -2.47
CA ALA A 414 20.72 -18.11 -2.61
C ALA A 414 20.84 -18.78 -4.00
N VAL A 415 21.08 -17.99 -5.05
CA VAL A 415 21.35 -18.53 -6.39
C VAL A 415 22.71 -19.21 -6.39
N ARG A 416 23.74 -18.55 -5.86
CA ARG A 416 25.09 -19.13 -5.74
C ARG A 416 25.10 -20.44 -4.96
N ASP A 417 24.46 -20.47 -3.80
CA ASP A 417 24.35 -21.65 -2.95
C ASP A 417 23.69 -22.82 -3.71
N ARG A 418 22.66 -22.55 -4.53
CA ARG A 418 21.96 -23.56 -5.33
C ARG A 418 22.86 -24.23 -6.37
N TYR A 419 23.88 -23.52 -6.87
CA TYR A 419 24.85 -24.03 -7.84
C TYR A 419 26.21 -24.35 -7.22
N ALA A 420 26.33 -24.27 -5.89
CA ALA A 420 27.58 -24.48 -5.16
C ALA A 420 28.75 -23.61 -5.66
N LEU A 421 28.46 -22.34 -5.99
CA LEU A 421 29.46 -21.37 -6.44
C LEU A 421 29.81 -20.39 -5.32
N SER A 422 31.08 -20.06 -5.15
CA SER A 422 31.54 -18.94 -4.35
C SER A 422 31.47 -17.61 -5.14
N GLU A 423 31.72 -16.48 -4.49
CA GLU A 423 31.82 -15.19 -5.18
C GLU A 423 33.00 -15.16 -6.15
N ALA A 424 34.12 -15.78 -5.79
CA ALA A 424 35.30 -15.91 -6.65
C ALA A 424 35.01 -16.77 -7.89
N ASP A 425 34.26 -17.88 -7.74
CA ASP A 425 33.89 -18.72 -8.89
C ASP A 425 33.01 -17.96 -9.88
N VAL A 426 32.10 -17.11 -9.38
CA VAL A 426 31.24 -16.28 -10.24
C VAL A 426 32.04 -15.23 -10.99
N GLU A 427 33.02 -14.59 -10.34
CA GLU A 427 33.94 -13.63 -10.98
C GLU A 427 34.77 -14.32 -12.07
N GLN A 428 35.35 -15.49 -11.77
CA GLN A 428 36.10 -16.28 -12.75
C GLN A 428 35.24 -16.71 -13.95
N LEU A 429 34.03 -17.21 -13.70
CA LEU A 429 33.09 -17.56 -14.76
C LEU A 429 32.69 -16.35 -15.61
N HIS A 430 32.53 -15.17 -14.99
CA HIS A 430 32.24 -13.94 -15.70
C HIS A 430 33.35 -13.59 -16.69
N ASP A 431 34.61 -13.66 -16.25
CA ASP A 431 35.77 -13.37 -17.08
C ASP A 431 35.86 -14.34 -18.25
N TRP A 432 35.75 -15.64 -17.99
CA TRP A 432 35.74 -16.67 -19.05
C TRP A 432 34.64 -16.46 -20.08
N LEU A 433 33.42 -16.14 -19.64
CA LEU A 433 32.29 -15.88 -20.55
C LEU A 433 32.51 -14.60 -21.35
N SER A 434 33.07 -13.56 -20.74
CA SER A 434 33.39 -12.29 -21.40
C SER A 434 34.47 -12.48 -22.47
N GLU A 435 35.54 -13.21 -22.16
CA GLU A 435 36.64 -13.56 -23.06
C GLU A 435 36.20 -14.49 -24.20
N ALA A 436 35.32 -15.46 -23.91
CA ALA A 436 34.68 -16.31 -24.92
C ALA A 436 33.71 -15.53 -25.84
N GLY A 437 33.49 -14.24 -25.57
CA GLY A 437 32.72 -13.34 -26.40
C GLY A 437 31.22 -13.38 -26.15
N VAL A 438 30.74 -13.93 -25.03
CA VAL A 438 29.32 -13.93 -24.67
C VAL A 438 28.85 -12.51 -24.41
N ARG A 439 27.78 -12.09 -25.08
CA ARG A 439 27.15 -10.78 -24.87
C ARG A 439 25.68 -10.90 -24.50
N TRP A 440 24.88 -11.53 -25.35
CA TRP A 440 23.44 -11.70 -25.12
C TRP A 440 22.83 -12.77 -26.02
N GLY A 441 21.68 -13.31 -25.62
CA GLY A 441 20.88 -14.25 -26.40
C GLY A 441 21.41 -15.68 -26.29
N LEU A 442 20.52 -16.63 -26.02
CA LEU A 442 20.89 -18.03 -25.80
C LEU A 442 21.54 -18.65 -27.04
N ASP A 443 20.93 -18.43 -28.20
CA ASP A 443 21.39 -18.87 -29.52
C ASP A 443 20.77 -17.97 -30.61
N ALA A 444 21.02 -18.29 -31.89
CA ALA A 444 20.44 -17.56 -33.02
C ALA A 444 18.90 -17.60 -33.05
N ALA A 445 18.26 -18.71 -32.64
CA ALA A 445 16.81 -18.84 -32.64
C ALA A 445 16.16 -17.96 -31.55
N HIS A 446 16.77 -17.91 -30.37
CA HIS A 446 16.38 -17.02 -29.29
C HIS A 446 16.40 -15.56 -29.74
N ARG A 447 17.32 -15.15 -30.64
CA ARG A 447 17.40 -13.75 -31.08
C ARG A 447 16.33 -13.31 -32.08
N GLN A 448 15.57 -14.24 -32.67
CA GLN A 448 14.54 -13.95 -33.69
C GLN A 448 13.49 -12.92 -33.27
N PRO A 449 12.92 -12.96 -32.05
CA PRO A 449 11.94 -11.96 -31.60
C PRO A 449 12.49 -10.53 -31.56
N TRP A 450 13.82 -10.37 -31.56
CA TRP A 450 14.50 -9.07 -31.61
C TRP A 450 15.01 -8.69 -33.01
N GLY A 451 14.53 -9.37 -34.05
CA GLY A 451 14.77 -9.02 -35.44
C GLY A 451 16.07 -9.58 -36.03
N ILE A 452 16.71 -10.54 -35.36
CA ILE A 452 17.89 -11.24 -35.91
C ILE A 452 17.40 -12.53 -36.55
N ASP A 453 17.43 -12.61 -37.87
CA ASP A 453 17.12 -13.86 -38.56
C ASP A 453 18.20 -14.90 -38.28
N SER A 454 17.78 -16.08 -37.83
CA SER A 454 18.66 -17.22 -37.58
C SER A 454 19.48 -17.67 -38.80
N GLN A 455 19.04 -17.30 -40.02
CA GLN A 455 19.74 -17.63 -41.26
C GLN A 455 20.89 -16.66 -41.59
N TRP A 456 21.03 -15.55 -40.85
CA TRP A 456 22.17 -14.66 -41.08
C TRP A 456 23.49 -15.38 -40.76
N PRO A 457 24.55 -15.19 -41.57
CA PRO A 457 25.82 -15.91 -41.42
C PRO A 457 26.42 -15.86 -40.01
N ASP A 458 26.16 -14.75 -39.30
CA ASP A 458 26.73 -14.46 -37.98
C ASP A 458 25.68 -14.35 -36.87
N ALA A 459 24.45 -14.86 -37.10
CA ALA A 459 23.33 -14.75 -36.16
C ALA A 459 23.65 -15.33 -34.77
N ASP A 460 24.48 -16.36 -34.73
CA ASP A 460 24.89 -17.07 -33.53
C ASP A 460 26.10 -16.43 -32.81
N GLN A 461 26.83 -15.51 -33.45
CA GLN A 461 28.00 -14.87 -32.83
C GLN A 461 27.63 -14.12 -31.55
N ASN A 462 28.50 -14.19 -30.55
CA ASN A 462 28.31 -13.55 -29.24
C ASN A 462 27.09 -14.02 -28.43
N THR A 463 26.49 -15.15 -28.79
CA THR A 463 25.45 -15.82 -27.98
C THR A 463 26.08 -16.62 -26.84
N TRP A 464 25.24 -17.05 -25.89
CA TRP A 464 25.64 -18.01 -24.87
C TRP A 464 26.10 -19.34 -25.48
N GLY A 465 25.35 -19.87 -26.44
CA GLY A 465 25.70 -21.10 -27.15
C GLY A 465 27.05 -21.01 -27.86
N PHE A 466 27.34 -19.87 -28.50
CA PHE A 466 28.63 -19.60 -29.12
C PHE A 466 29.78 -19.60 -28.11
N GLY A 467 29.68 -18.83 -27.03
CA GLY A 467 30.76 -18.73 -26.05
C GLY A 467 30.99 -20.04 -25.28
N LEU A 468 29.92 -20.74 -24.90
CA LEU A 468 30.02 -22.04 -24.25
C LEU A 468 30.68 -23.09 -25.15
N ARG A 469 30.35 -23.11 -26.45
CA ARG A 469 31.05 -23.96 -27.42
C ARG A 469 32.55 -23.64 -27.49
N ARG A 470 32.93 -22.36 -27.46
CA ARG A 470 34.35 -21.95 -27.47
C ARG A 470 35.09 -22.37 -26.21
N LEU A 471 34.46 -22.26 -25.04
CA LEU A 471 35.05 -22.71 -23.77
C LEU A 471 35.23 -24.23 -23.74
N LEU A 472 34.19 -24.99 -24.09
CA LEU A 472 34.25 -26.45 -24.13
C LEU A 472 35.23 -26.97 -25.19
N LEU A 473 35.31 -26.31 -26.35
CA LEU A 473 36.29 -26.66 -27.38
C LEU A 473 37.73 -26.35 -26.92
N GLY A 474 37.94 -25.22 -26.24
CA GLY A 474 39.23 -24.87 -25.64
C GLY A 474 39.68 -25.90 -24.61
N TYR A 475 38.75 -26.34 -23.75
CA TYR A 475 39.00 -27.43 -22.79
C TYR A 475 39.40 -28.75 -23.46
N ALA A 476 38.72 -29.13 -24.55
CA ALA A 476 39.00 -30.39 -25.26
C ALA A 476 40.31 -30.37 -26.06
N LEU A 477 40.75 -29.19 -26.54
CA LEU A 477 41.97 -29.04 -27.35
C LEU A 477 43.24 -28.81 -26.51
N GLY A 478 43.09 -28.37 -25.26
CA GLY A 478 44.20 -28.08 -24.36
C GLY A 478 45.03 -26.85 -24.76
N PRO A 479 45.99 -26.43 -23.90
CA PRO A 479 46.79 -25.22 -24.11
C PRO A 479 47.85 -25.33 -25.23
N GLN A 480 48.00 -26.49 -25.88
CA GLN A 480 49.01 -26.72 -26.92
C GLN A 480 48.38 -27.03 -28.28
N SER A 481 48.18 -25.99 -29.10
CA SER A 481 48.37 -26.13 -30.54
C SER A 481 48.73 -24.79 -31.16
N ASP A 482 49.85 -24.76 -31.88
CA ASP A 482 50.22 -23.72 -32.85
C ASP A 482 49.13 -23.64 -33.94
N MET A 483 48.01 -22.99 -33.63
CA MET A 483 46.93 -22.75 -34.58
C MET A 483 47.05 -21.30 -35.06
N GLY A 484 47.39 -21.13 -36.34
CA GLY A 484 47.58 -19.84 -37.02
C GLY A 484 46.32 -18.95 -37.06
N PRO A 485 45.90 -18.38 -38.21
CA PRO A 485 45.01 -17.19 -38.30
C PRO A 485 43.55 -17.38 -37.79
N TRP A 486 43.24 -18.48 -37.11
CA TRP A 486 41.94 -18.87 -36.57
C TRP A 486 41.65 -18.34 -35.16
N PHE A 487 42.47 -17.45 -34.61
CA PHE A 487 42.30 -16.89 -33.25
C PHE A 487 40.93 -16.21 -33.01
N GLN A 488 40.27 -15.76 -34.09
CA GLN A 488 38.91 -15.20 -34.00
C GLN A 488 37.80 -16.26 -34.03
N THR A 489 38.11 -17.52 -34.38
CA THR A 489 37.14 -18.62 -34.61
C THR A 489 37.40 -19.87 -33.74
N ALA A 490 38.58 -20.04 -33.14
CA ALA A 490 38.97 -21.22 -32.35
C ALA A 490 38.70 -21.07 -30.83
N GLY A 491 38.64 -22.22 -30.13
CA GLY A 491 38.30 -22.35 -28.71
C GLY A 491 39.21 -21.53 -27.78
N HIS A 492 38.65 -21.04 -26.68
CA HIS A 492 39.40 -20.26 -25.69
C HIS A 492 39.91 -21.19 -24.61
N ALA A 493 41.23 -21.34 -24.48
CA ALA A 493 41.88 -22.13 -23.45
C ALA A 493 41.89 -21.37 -22.10
N ALA A 494 40.69 -21.10 -21.56
CA ALA A 494 40.56 -20.54 -20.21
C ALA A 494 40.34 -21.64 -19.13
N ILE A 495 40.00 -22.84 -19.56
CA ILE A 495 39.77 -24.00 -18.69
C ILE A 495 40.96 -24.94 -18.91
N ASP A 496 41.80 -25.11 -17.89
CA ASP A 496 42.85 -26.12 -17.92
C ASP A 496 42.22 -27.48 -18.22
N GLY A 497 42.66 -28.10 -19.31
CA GLY A 497 42.17 -29.39 -19.77
C GLY A 497 42.41 -30.49 -18.74
N LEU A 498 41.66 -31.59 -18.86
CA LEU A 498 42.03 -32.84 -18.18
C LEU A 498 43.38 -33.30 -18.73
N ASP A 499 44.44 -33.15 -17.93
CA ASP A 499 45.62 -34.00 -18.01
C ASP A 499 45.28 -35.43 -17.57
#